data_AF-A0A1I7FFQ9-F1
#
_entry.id   AF-A0A1I7FFQ9-F1
#
_cell.length_a   1.000
_cell.length_b   1.000
_cell.length_c   1.000
_cell.angle_alpha   90.00
_cell.angle_beta   90.00
_cell.angle_gamma   90.00
#
_symmetry.space_group_name_H-M   'P 1'
#
loop_
_entity.id
_entity.type
_entity.pdbx_description
1 polymer ?
#
loop_
_entity_poly.entity_id
_entity_poly.type
_entity_poly.pdbx_seq_one_letter_code
_entity_poly.pdbx_strand_id
1 'polypeptide(L)'
;MLPRLQTPSWERLLELCGRHAHLGLVLGVLLLWSLTGLAFAEAFFVPVWVIATQLIVAGSLESARLRRRAWLGQYLREGSPWHRWLRGGVVMVVRHQLMGAGLALVLLVELRLLPLVYWPLLLLGAVVMVVARHLLRRRLARHVIARHVAAVTRRLLMLPTAGLLIIALVMAALWLPQPYLVGLSWEEALLDHLQGRENDSLLGFFVRLGSTAEITQIWVMQNAVQNLQVTNPAALLGWVLLLLTQSAFAWAYVRLLVGADVLRREGRHDDVDAERSGGHESS
;
A
#
# COMPACT_ATOMS: atom_id res chain seq x y z
N MET A 1 38.14 15.47 -21.36
CA MET A 1 36.68 15.65 -21.36
C MET A 1 36.09 14.88 -20.18
N LEU A 2 35.87 15.55 -19.04
CA LEU A 2 35.22 14.95 -17.88
C LEU A 2 33.72 15.33 -17.90
N PRO A 3 32.80 14.37 -17.72
CA PRO A 3 31.37 14.67 -17.69
C PRO A 3 31.09 15.53 -16.46
N ARG A 4 30.55 16.74 -16.68
CA ARG A 4 30.06 17.61 -15.59
C ARG A 4 29.00 16.84 -14.81
N LEU A 5 29.34 16.45 -13.58
CA LEU A 5 28.38 16.04 -12.57
C LEU A 5 27.46 17.23 -12.32
N GLN A 6 26.31 17.25 -12.99
CA GLN A 6 25.23 18.19 -12.68
C GLN A 6 24.81 17.91 -11.24
N THR A 7 25.24 18.76 -10.31
CA THR A 7 24.70 18.78 -8.96
C THR A 7 23.17 18.93 -9.06
N PRO A 8 22.39 18.12 -8.34
CA PRO A 8 20.95 18.25 -8.36
C PRO A 8 20.59 19.61 -7.75
N SER A 9 20.11 20.55 -8.59
CA SER A 9 19.69 21.86 -8.11
C SER A 9 18.54 21.70 -7.12
N TRP A 10 18.67 22.30 -5.95
CA TRP A 10 17.69 22.29 -4.86
C TRP A 10 16.30 22.77 -5.34
N GLU A 11 16.26 23.64 -6.34
CA GLU A 11 15.05 24.09 -7.04
C GLU A 11 14.26 22.93 -7.65
N ARG A 12 14.93 21.97 -8.29
CA ARG A 12 14.26 20.77 -8.85
C ARG A 12 13.69 19.89 -7.75
N LEU A 13 14.33 19.86 -6.57
CA LEU A 13 13.81 19.13 -5.42
C LEU A 13 12.57 19.81 -4.83
N LEU A 14 12.54 21.14 -4.76
CA LEU A 14 11.38 21.90 -4.31
C LEU A 14 10.20 21.79 -5.28
N GLU A 15 10.43 21.89 -6.59
CA GLU A 15 9.40 21.65 -7.61
C GLU A 15 8.85 20.23 -7.55
N LEU A 16 9.73 19.22 -7.34
CA LEU A 16 9.31 17.84 -7.12
C LEU A 16 8.48 17.73 -5.82
N CYS A 17 8.88 18.41 -4.75
CA CYS A 17 8.17 18.41 -3.47
C CYS A 17 6.77 19.01 -3.61
N GLY A 18 6.64 20.19 -4.22
CA GLY A 18 5.35 20.81 -4.53
C GLY A 18 4.49 19.94 -5.46
N ARG A 19 5.10 19.28 -6.45
CA ARG A 19 4.39 18.33 -7.32
C ARG A 19 3.99 17.05 -6.58
N HIS A 20 4.59 16.71 -5.44
CA HIS A 20 4.27 15.51 -4.67
C HIS A 20 3.62 15.80 -3.31
N ALA A 21 3.16 17.04 -3.09
CA ALA A 21 2.49 17.48 -1.86
C ALA A 21 1.30 16.58 -1.46
N HIS A 22 0.54 16.07 -2.44
CA HIS A 22 -0.55 15.10 -2.20
C HIS A 22 -0.09 13.81 -1.51
N LEU A 23 1.11 13.30 -1.79
CA LEU A 23 1.66 12.14 -1.09
C LEU A 23 2.01 12.49 0.35
N GLY A 24 2.53 13.70 0.58
CA GLY A 24 2.74 14.25 1.91
C GLY A 24 1.43 14.39 2.68
N LEU A 25 0.35 14.83 2.01
CA LEU A 25 -0.99 14.89 2.61
C LEU A 25 -1.50 13.50 2.97
N VAL A 26 -1.40 12.51 2.08
CA VAL A 26 -1.79 11.13 2.38
C VAL A 26 -1.01 10.60 3.58
N LEU A 27 0.31 10.81 3.61
CA LEU A 27 1.15 10.43 4.74
C LEU A 27 0.75 11.14 6.04
N GLY A 28 0.42 12.44 5.96
CA GLY A 28 -0.08 13.22 7.10
C GLY A 28 -1.42 12.70 7.61
N VAL A 29 -2.33 12.32 6.73
CA VAL A 29 -3.62 11.70 7.09
C VAL A 29 -3.41 10.34 7.73
N LEU A 30 -2.51 9.51 7.19
CA LEU A 30 -2.15 8.23 7.79
C LEU A 30 -1.50 8.43 9.17
N LEU A 31 -0.64 9.44 9.33
CA LEU A 31 0.01 9.75 10.61
C LEU A 31 -1.00 10.27 11.63
N LEU A 32 -1.92 11.12 11.19
CA LEU A 32 -3.01 11.58 12.03
C LEU A 32 -3.87 10.39 12.47
N TRP A 33 -4.20 9.48 11.54
CA TRP A 33 -4.93 8.25 11.85
C TRP A 33 -4.21 7.40 12.91
N SER A 34 -2.90 7.19 12.79
CA SER A 34 -2.16 6.40 13.79
C SER A 34 -2.16 7.05 15.17
N LEU A 35 -2.06 8.38 15.23
CA LEU A 35 -1.98 9.15 16.48
C LEU A 35 -3.34 9.51 17.10
N THR A 36 -4.44 9.42 16.35
CA THR A 36 -5.77 9.80 16.86
C THR A 36 -6.21 8.96 18.06
N GLY A 37 -6.92 9.59 19.01
CA GLY A 37 -7.52 8.87 20.13
C GLY A 37 -8.48 7.77 19.68
N LEU A 38 -8.68 6.74 20.52
CA LEU A 38 -9.47 5.56 20.19
C LEU A 38 -10.91 5.92 19.77
N ALA A 39 -11.57 6.81 20.52
CA ALA A 39 -12.95 7.24 20.25
C ALA A 39 -13.14 7.90 18.87
N PHE A 40 -12.18 8.76 18.45
CA PHE A 40 -12.25 9.39 17.13
C PHE A 40 -12.04 8.36 16.02
N ALA A 41 -11.03 7.50 16.16
CA ALA A 41 -10.78 6.49 15.14
C ALA A 41 -11.94 5.51 15.01
N GLU A 42 -12.62 5.15 16.09
CA GLU A 42 -13.82 4.30 16.03
C GLU A 42 -14.92 4.95 15.20
N ALA A 43 -15.24 6.21 15.47
CA ALA A 43 -16.27 6.95 14.73
C ALA A 43 -15.93 7.06 13.23
N PHE A 44 -14.64 7.27 12.91
CA PHE A 44 -14.18 7.46 11.54
C PHE A 44 -13.66 6.18 10.86
N PHE A 45 -13.73 5.02 11.52
CA PHE A 45 -13.15 3.79 10.99
C PHE A 45 -13.77 3.37 9.66
N VAL A 46 -15.10 3.24 9.62
CA VAL A 46 -15.82 2.83 8.41
C VAL A 46 -15.58 3.80 7.24
N PRO A 47 -15.74 5.14 7.39
CA PRO A 47 -15.50 6.04 6.26
C PRO A 47 -14.03 6.03 5.80
N VAL A 48 -13.06 6.02 6.73
CA VAL A 48 -11.64 5.95 6.37
C VAL A 48 -11.31 4.62 5.67
N TRP A 49 -11.88 3.51 6.14
CA TRP A 49 -11.73 2.20 5.52
C TRP A 49 -12.31 2.15 4.10
N VAL A 50 -13.49 2.73 3.87
CA VAL A 50 -14.09 2.84 2.54
C VAL A 50 -13.21 3.68 1.62
N ILE A 51 -12.74 4.86 2.07
CA ILE A 51 -11.87 5.74 1.26
C ILE A 51 -10.56 5.04 0.90
N ALA A 52 -9.89 4.42 1.88
CA ALA A 52 -8.66 3.66 1.66
C ALA A 52 -8.88 2.50 0.68
N THR A 53 -10.00 1.79 0.81
CA THR A 53 -10.39 0.73 -0.13
C THR A 53 -10.53 1.27 -1.55
N GLN A 54 -11.26 2.38 -1.74
CA GLN A 54 -11.46 2.97 -3.05
C GLN A 54 -10.13 3.44 -3.68
N LEU A 55 -9.22 4.03 -2.90
CA LEU A 55 -7.89 4.41 -3.35
C LEU A 55 -7.07 3.20 -3.83
N ILE A 56 -7.04 2.13 -3.04
CA ILE A 56 -6.34 0.87 -3.39
C ILE A 56 -6.94 0.25 -4.66
N VAL A 57 -8.27 0.25 -4.78
CA VAL A 57 -9.00 -0.32 -5.91
C VAL A 57 -8.82 0.51 -7.18
N ALA A 58 -8.90 1.84 -7.09
CA ALA A 58 -8.72 2.76 -8.22
C ALA A 58 -7.37 2.53 -8.91
N GLY A 59 -6.28 2.40 -8.14
CA GLY A 59 -4.96 2.07 -8.67
C GLY A 59 -4.89 0.70 -9.38
N SER A 60 -5.72 -0.26 -8.97
CA SER A 60 -5.74 -1.61 -9.53
C SER A 60 -6.61 -1.76 -10.78
N LEU A 61 -7.78 -1.10 -10.82
CA LEU A 61 -8.78 -1.27 -11.88
C LEU A 61 -8.31 -0.74 -13.23
N GLU A 62 -7.60 0.38 -13.25
CA GLU A 62 -7.07 0.98 -14.49
C GLU A 62 -6.10 0.00 -15.19
N SER A 63 -5.21 -0.62 -14.41
CA SER A 63 -4.24 -1.60 -14.92
C SER A 63 -4.89 -2.90 -15.41
N ALA A 64 -5.95 -3.36 -14.72
CA ALA A 64 -6.69 -4.55 -15.10
C ALA A 64 -7.49 -4.31 -16.39
N ARG A 65 -8.13 -3.15 -16.53
CA ARG A 65 -8.89 -2.75 -17.73
C ARG A 65 -7.98 -2.69 -18.97
N LEU A 66 -6.78 -2.11 -18.85
CA LEU A 66 -5.83 -2.02 -19.97
C LEU A 66 -5.35 -3.41 -20.44
N ARG A 67 -4.98 -4.30 -19.52
CA ARG A 67 -4.56 -5.67 -19.86
C ARG A 67 -5.67 -6.46 -20.52
N ARG A 68 -6.91 -6.33 -20.01
CA ARG A 68 -8.05 -7.05 -20.56
C ARG A 68 -8.47 -6.50 -21.91
N ARG A 69 -8.39 -5.19 -22.17
CA ARG A 69 -8.60 -4.60 -23.50
C ARG A 69 -7.59 -5.11 -24.52
N ALA A 70 -6.31 -5.18 -24.16
CA ALA A 70 -5.27 -5.73 -25.02
C ALA A 70 -5.50 -7.23 -25.32
N TRP A 71 -5.89 -8.02 -24.32
CA TRP A 71 -6.15 -9.46 -24.46
C TRP A 71 -7.46 -9.75 -25.23
N LEU A 72 -8.54 -9.04 -24.92
CA LEU A 72 -9.83 -9.19 -25.61
C LEU A 72 -9.76 -8.75 -27.08
N GLY A 73 -8.92 -7.76 -27.41
CA GLY A 73 -8.68 -7.37 -28.79
C GLY A 73 -7.90 -8.40 -29.60
N GLN A 74 -7.20 -9.34 -28.95
CA GLN A 74 -6.47 -10.42 -29.63
C GLN A 74 -7.30 -11.70 -29.81
N TYR A 75 -8.27 -11.98 -28.92
CA TYR A 75 -8.94 -13.29 -28.87
C TYR A 75 -10.46 -13.27 -29.14
N LEU A 76 -11.14 -12.12 -29.13
CA LEU A 76 -12.59 -12.05 -29.35
C LEU A 76 -12.99 -11.06 -30.45
N ARG A 77 -13.85 -11.52 -31.38
CA ARG A 77 -14.53 -10.67 -32.37
C ARG A 77 -15.40 -9.61 -31.68
N GLU A 78 -15.36 -8.38 -32.20
CA GLU A 78 -15.96 -7.17 -31.60
C GLU A 78 -17.49 -7.24 -31.40
N GLY A 79 -18.19 -8.14 -32.10
CA GLY A 79 -19.65 -8.28 -32.04
C GLY A 79 -20.20 -9.27 -30.99
N SER A 80 -19.36 -9.95 -30.21
CA SER A 80 -19.86 -10.99 -29.29
C SER A 80 -20.47 -10.40 -28.00
N PRO A 81 -21.65 -10.83 -27.53
CA PRO A 81 -22.22 -10.42 -26.25
C PRO A 81 -21.34 -10.80 -25.04
N TRP A 82 -20.50 -11.84 -25.19
CA TRP A 82 -19.48 -12.22 -24.21
C TRP A 82 -18.40 -11.15 -24.03
N HIS A 83 -18.18 -10.30 -25.05
CA HIS A 83 -17.26 -9.17 -24.97
C HIS A 83 -17.73 -8.12 -23.94
N ARG A 84 -19.04 -7.94 -23.76
CA ARG A 84 -19.62 -6.99 -22.78
C ARG A 84 -19.52 -7.51 -21.35
N TRP A 85 -19.80 -8.80 -21.13
CA TRP A 85 -19.75 -9.40 -19.79
C TRP A 85 -18.30 -9.57 -19.28
N LEU A 86 -17.35 -9.88 -20.19
CA LEU A 86 -15.93 -10.08 -19.84
C LEU A 86 -15.06 -8.80 -19.84
N ARG A 87 -15.49 -7.69 -20.47
CA ARG A 87 -14.73 -6.42 -20.47
C ARG A 87 -14.64 -5.73 -19.10
N GLY A 88 -15.56 -6.03 -18.19
CA GLY A 88 -15.65 -5.35 -16.89
C GLY A 88 -16.70 -5.94 -15.96
N GLY A 89 -16.94 -7.25 -16.03
CA GLY A 89 -17.99 -7.92 -15.27
C GLY A 89 -17.94 -7.62 -13.78
N VAL A 90 -19.12 -7.54 -13.16
CA VAL A 90 -19.35 -7.28 -11.73
C VAL A 90 -18.42 -8.14 -10.85
N VAL A 91 -18.20 -9.40 -11.21
CA VAL A 91 -17.29 -10.32 -10.51
C VAL A 91 -15.85 -9.78 -10.41
N MET A 92 -15.34 -9.11 -11.44
CA MET A 92 -14.01 -8.50 -11.40
C MET A 92 -13.98 -7.35 -10.39
N VAL A 93 -14.99 -6.48 -10.43
CA VAL A 93 -15.09 -5.33 -9.52
C VAL A 93 -15.21 -5.82 -8.09
N VAL A 94 -16.13 -6.74 -7.81
CA VAL A 94 -16.34 -7.34 -6.49
C VAL A 94 -15.06 -7.99 -5.97
N ARG A 95 -14.34 -8.77 -6.80
CA ARG A 95 -13.08 -9.39 -6.37
C ARG A 95 -12.01 -8.36 -5.99
N HIS A 96 -11.86 -7.30 -6.80
CA HIS A 96 -10.88 -6.25 -6.48
C HIS A 96 -11.33 -5.42 -5.28
N GLN A 97 -12.63 -5.22 -5.10
CA GLN A 97 -13.20 -4.53 -3.95
C GLN A 97 -12.94 -5.31 -2.66
N LEU A 98 -13.20 -6.63 -2.64
CA LEU A 98 -12.93 -7.49 -1.50
C LEU A 98 -11.44 -7.54 -1.16
N MET A 99 -10.57 -7.71 -2.17
CA MET A 99 -9.12 -7.68 -1.95
C MET A 99 -8.64 -6.31 -1.47
N GLY A 100 -9.18 -5.23 -2.03
CA GLY A 100 -8.88 -3.86 -1.64
C GLY A 100 -9.33 -3.56 -0.22
N ALA A 101 -10.51 -4.05 0.17
CA ALA A 101 -11.08 -3.89 1.50
C ALA A 101 -10.25 -4.63 2.55
N GLY A 102 -9.85 -5.88 2.26
CA GLY A 102 -8.94 -6.65 3.11
C GLY A 102 -7.57 -5.97 3.26
N LEU A 103 -6.98 -5.49 2.17
CA LEU A 103 -5.70 -4.77 2.23
C LEU A 103 -5.81 -3.43 2.97
N ALA A 104 -6.90 -2.68 2.77
CA ALA A 104 -7.15 -1.44 3.50
C ALA A 104 -7.34 -1.71 4.99
N LEU A 105 -8.02 -2.80 5.34
CA LEU A 105 -8.22 -3.22 6.72
C LEU A 105 -6.87 -3.54 7.38
N VAL A 106 -6.06 -4.41 6.76
CA VAL A 106 -4.70 -4.72 7.23
C VAL A 106 -3.89 -3.45 7.39
N LEU A 107 -3.89 -2.57 6.39
CA LEU A 107 -3.17 -1.29 6.46
C LEU A 107 -3.59 -0.45 7.66
N LEU A 108 -4.89 -0.23 7.86
CA LEU A 108 -5.39 0.64 8.93
C LEU A 108 -5.17 0.05 10.31
N VAL A 109 -5.27 -1.27 10.46
CA VAL A 109 -5.02 -1.97 11.74
C VAL A 109 -3.55 -1.94 12.06
N GLU A 110 -2.68 -2.36 11.13
CA GLU A 110 -1.23 -2.35 11.30
C GLU A 110 -0.74 -0.94 11.61
N LEU A 111 -1.26 0.09 10.94
CA LEU A 111 -0.84 1.47 11.21
C LEU A 111 -1.17 1.97 12.62
N ARG A 112 -2.17 1.37 13.28
CA ARG A 112 -2.51 1.68 14.69
C ARG A 112 -1.60 0.94 15.66
N LEU A 113 -1.12 -0.24 15.28
CA LEU A 113 -0.16 -1.03 16.05
C LEU A 113 1.29 -0.55 15.82
N LEU A 114 1.55 0.09 14.68
CA LEU A 114 2.88 0.45 14.22
C LEU A 114 3.53 1.50 15.14
N PRO A 115 4.68 1.19 15.76
CA PRO A 115 5.44 2.15 16.54
C PRO A 115 5.89 3.35 15.70
N LEU A 116 5.98 4.53 16.32
CA LEU A 116 6.37 5.76 15.63
C LEU A 116 7.76 5.65 14.94
N VAL A 117 8.62 4.77 15.45
CA VAL A 117 9.97 4.47 14.93
C VAL A 117 9.95 3.93 13.50
N TYR A 118 8.86 3.32 13.02
CA TYR A 118 8.75 2.80 11.66
C TYR A 118 8.34 3.87 10.62
N TRP A 119 7.88 5.05 11.05
CA TRP A 119 7.43 6.11 10.14
C TRP A 119 8.51 6.65 9.19
N PRO A 120 9.78 6.85 9.62
CA PRO A 120 10.86 7.18 8.70
C PRO A 120 11.01 6.18 7.55
N LEU A 121 10.71 4.90 7.79
CA LEU A 121 10.76 3.85 6.78
C LEU A 121 9.64 3.98 5.75
N LEU A 122 8.42 4.32 6.19
CA LEU A 122 7.29 4.62 5.32
C LEU A 122 7.55 5.87 4.46
N LEU A 123 8.10 6.92 5.08
CA LEU A 123 8.54 8.15 4.39
C LEU A 123 9.59 7.83 3.33
N LEU A 124 10.62 7.06 3.70
CA LEU A 124 11.65 6.62 2.78
C LEU A 124 11.05 5.82 1.62
N GLY A 125 10.10 4.91 1.90
CA GLY A 125 9.38 4.15 0.87
C GLY A 125 8.63 5.06 -0.12
N ALA A 126 7.97 6.11 0.35
CA ALA A 126 7.30 7.09 -0.50
C ALA A 126 8.31 7.87 -1.37
N VAL A 127 9.43 8.32 -0.79
CA VAL A 127 10.51 9.02 -1.50
C VAL A 127 11.11 8.12 -2.58
N VAL A 128 11.46 6.88 -2.24
CA VAL A 128 11.98 5.88 -3.18
C VAL A 128 10.99 5.67 -4.32
N MET A 129 9.69 5.55 -4.03
CA MET A 129 8.67 5.41 -5.06
C MET A 129 8.67 6.60 -6.03
N VAL A 130 8.73 7.84 -5.52
CA VAL A 130 8.79 9.06 -6.36
C VAL A 130 10.04 9.09 -7.24
N VAL A 131 11.20 8.81 -6.65
CA VAL A 131 12.50 8.83 -7.35
C VAL A 131 12.56 7.74 -8.41
N ALA A 132 12.26 6.49 -8.03
CA ALA A 132 12.29 5.34 -8.92
C ALA A 132 11.32 5.53 -10.08
N ARG A 133 10.14 6.11 -9.82
CA ARG A 133 9.19 6.47 -10.87
C ARG A 133 9.74 7.46 -11.88
N HIS A 134 10.38 8.53 -11.40
CA HIS A 134 10.90 9.58 -12.26
C HIS A 134 12.02 9.05 -13.16
N LEU A 135 12.92 8.25 -12.58
CA LEU A 135 13.98 7.56 -13.30
C LEU A 135 13.41 6.60 -14.36
N LEU A 136 12.41 5.81 -13.98
CA LEU A 136 11.82 4.81 -14.85
C LEU A 136 11.04 5.45 -16.00
N ARG A 137 10.28 6.52 -15.75
CA ARG A 137 9.63 7.31 -16.82
C ARG A 137 10.63 7.88 -17.81
N ARG A 138 11.73 8.45 -17.32
CA ARG A 138 12.79 9.02 -18.18
C ARG A 138 13.44 7.96 -19.07
N ARG A 139 13.63 6.75 -18.56
CA ARG A 139 14.21 5.62 -19.30
C ARG A 139 13.21 5.01 -20.30
N LEU A 140 11.95 4.83 -19.89
CA LEU A 140 10.91 4.22 -20.73
C LEU A 140 10.40 5.15 -21.82
N ALA A 141 10.37 6.47 -21.59
CA ALA A 141 9.96 7.44 -22.61
C ALA A 141 10.83 7.39 -23.88
N ARG A 142 12.05 6.84 -23.77
CA ARG A 142 12.94 6.63 -24.92
C ARG A 142 12.63 5.37 -25.74
N HIS A 143 11.86 4.42 -25.19
CA HIS A 143 11.71 3.08 -25.77
C HIS A 143 10.25 2.62 -25.92
N VAL A 144 9.28 3.33 -25.32
CA VAL A 144 7.88 2.90 -25.26
C VAL A 144 6.96 4.00 -25.77
N ILE A 145 5.95 3.61 -26.57
CA ILE A 145 4.91 4.49 -27.11
C ILE A 145 4.25 5.27 -25.96
N ALA A 146 4.20 6.61 -26.08
CA ALA A 146 3.80 7.55 -25.03
C ALA A 146 2.49 7.16 -24.30
N ARG A 147 1.52 6.61 -25.03
CA ARG A 147 0.22 6.16 -24.52
C ARG A 147 0.31 5.04 -23.46
N HIS A 148 1.34 4.20 -23.48
CA HIS A 148 1.49 3.06 -22.57
C HIS A 148 2.55 3.27 -21.48
N VAL A 149 3.39 4.31 -21.60
CA VAL A 149 4.49 4.60 -20.66
C VAL A 149 3.97 4.70 -19.22
N ALA A 150 2.84 5.37 -19.01
CA ALA A 150 2.28 5.57 -17.66
C ALA A 150 1.86 4.25 -16.98
N ALA A 151 1.19 3.36 -17.71
CA ALA A 151 0.71 2.09 -17.20
C ALA A 151 1.87 1.10 -16.95
N VAL A 152 2.82 1.00 -17.89
CA VAL A 152 3.99 0.12 -17.77
C VAL A 152 4.89 0.57 -16.63
N THR A 153 5.13 1.87 -16.49
CA THR A 153 5.92 2.43 -15.38
C THR A 153 5.31 2.05 -14.03
N ARG A 154 3.99 2.19 -13.85
CA ARG A 154 3.32 1.87 -12.57
C ARG A 154 3.48 0.39 -12.20
N ARG A 155 3.29 -0.52 -13.15
CA ARG A 155 3.43 -1.96 -12.91
C ARG A 155 4.86 -2.34 -12.56
N LEU A 156 5.82 -1.80 -13.32
CA LEU A 156 7.23 -2.10 -13.12
C LEU A 156 7.80 -1.44 -11.85
N LEU A 157 7.16 -0.37 -11.37
CA LEU A 157 7.52 0.30 -10.11
C LEU A 157 6.98 -0.44 -8.89
N MET A 158 5.74 -0.93 -8.94
CA MET A 158 5.03 -1.48 -7.78
C MET A 158 5.80 -2.64 -7.12
N LEU A 159 6.26 -3.61 -7.92
CA LEU A 159 7.01 -4.78 -7.44
C LEU A 159 8.32 -4.40 -6.72
N PRO A 160 9.26 -3.65 -7.32
CA PRO A 160 10.51 -3.30 -6.64
C PRO A 160 10.29 -2.37 -5.45
N THR A 161 9.33 -1.43 -5.51
CA THR A 161 9.08 -0.55 -4.35
C THR A 161 8.45 -1.31 -3.19
N ALA A 162 7.50 -2.21 -3.46
CA ALA A 162 6.94 -3.05 -2.41
C ALA A 162 7.99 -4.02 -1.88
N GLY A 163 8.76 -4.68 -2.74
CA GLY A 163 9.83 -5.59 -2.33
C GLY A 163 10.89 -4.91 -1.46
N LEU A 164 11.34 -3.71 -1.83
CA LEU A 164 12.29 -2.94 -1.03
C LEU A 164 11.70 -2.57 0.33
N LEU A 165 10.44 -2.13 0.37
CA LEU A 165 9.76 -1.78 1.61
C LEU A 165 9.56 -3.00 2.51
N ILE A 166 9.22 -4.16 1.94
CA ILE A 166 9.11 -5.44 2.66
C ILE A 166 10.45 -5.80 3.30
N ILE A 167 11.54 -5.78 2.52
CA ILE A 167 12.89 -6.07 3.04
C ILE A 167 13.21 -5.11 4.18
N ALA A 168 12.98 -3.82 3.98
CA ALA A 168 13.27 -2.81 4.98
C ALA A 168 12.46 -3.03 6.27
N LEU A 169 11.17 -3.36 6.15
CA LEU A 169 10.28 -3.62 7.28
C LEU A 169 10.68 -4.90 8.03
N VAL A 170 11.00 -5.98 7.30
CA VAL A 170 11.48 -7.22 7.89
C VAL A 170 12.79 -6.99 8.63
N MET A 171 13.76 -6.29 8.01
CA MET A 171 15.01 -5.94 8.68
C MET A 171 14.78 -5.10 9.93
N ALA A 172 13.88 -4.12 9.88
CA ALA A 172 13.51 -3.33 11.05
C ALA A 172 12.86 -4.19 12.13
N ALA A 173 11.95 -5.10 11.78
CA ALA A 173 11.32 -6.03 12.72
C ALA A 173 12.34 -6.96 13.40
N LEU A 174 13.42 -7.33 12.71
CA LEU A 174 14.50 -8.14 13.28
C LEU A 174 15.49 -7.32 14.12
N TRP A 175 15.65 -6.03 13.83
CA TRP A 175 16.58 -5.16 14.57
C TRP A 175 15.97 -4.52 15.81
N LEU A 176 14.67 -4.24 15.82
CA LEU A 176 14.04 -3.59 16.95
C LEU A 176 13.90 -4.55 18.15
N PRO A 177 14.00 -4.03 19.39
CA PRO A 177 13.76 -4.84 20.58
C PRO A 177 12.35 -5.44 20.56
N GLN A 178 12.26 -6.77 20.65
CA GLN A 178 11.00 -7.49 20.75
C GLN A 178 10.71 -7.86 22.21
N PRO A 179 9.43 -7.97 22.61
CA PRO A 179 9.08 -8.45 23.95
C PRO A 179 9.63 -9.86 24.17
N TYR A 180 10.16 -10.13 25.35
CA TYR A 180 10.72 -11.44 25.70
C TYR A 180 9.58 -12.37 26.13
N LEU A 181 9.16 -13.28 25.24
CA LEU A 181 8.04 -14.22 25.43
C LEU A 181 8.50 -15.67 25.64
N VAL A 182 9.79 -15.85 25.85
CA VAL A 182 10.40 -17.14 26.13
C VAL A 182 9.93 -17.67 27.48
N GLY A 183 9.57 -18.95 27.53
CA GLY A 183 9.21 -19.64 28.77
C GLY A 183 7.77 -19.39 29.23
N LEU A 184 7.03 -18.51 28.55
CA LEU A 184 5.60 -18.31 28.74
C LEU A 184 4.79 -19.28 27.88
N SER A 185 3.67 -19.77 28.40
CA SER A 185 2.66 -20.43 27.58
C SER A 185 2.03 -19.43 26.60
N TRP A 186 1.46 -19.91 25.49
CA TRP A 186 0.80 -19.03 24.51
C TRP A 186 -0.36 -18.24 25.14
N GLU A 187 -1.11 -18.88 26.05
CA GLU A 187 -2.22 -18.24 26.76
C GLU A 187 -1.72 -17.16 27.72
N GLU A 188 -0.65 -17.42 28.49
CA GLU A 188 0.00 -16.41 29.33
C GLU A 188 0.52 -15.23 28.53
N ALA A 189 1.20 -15.48 27.40
CA ALA A 189 1.72 -14.42 26.53
C ALA A 189 0.59 -13.53 25.99
N LEU A 190 -0.55 -14.11 25.61
CA LEU A 190 -1.71 -13.35 25.16
C LEU A 190 -2.37 -12.58 26.29
N LEU A 191 -2.60 -13.20 27.45
CA LEU A 191 -3.25 -12.54 28.58
C LEU A 191 -2.41 -11.36 29.08
N ASP A 192 -1.09 -11.52 29.19
CA ASP A 192 -0.19 -10.49 29.69
C ASP A 192 -0.11 -9.28 28.73
N HIS A 193 -0.19 -9.51 27.42
CA HIS A 193 -0.04 -8.45 26.41
C HIS A 193 -1.36 -7.91 25.83
N LEU A 194 -2.51 -8.53 26.13
CA LEU A 194 -3.84 -8.07 25.68
C LEU A 194 -4.69 -7.46 26.81
N GLN A 195 -4.28 -7.58 28.07
CA GLN A 195 -5.00 -6.96 29.20
C GLN A 195 -5.12 -5.44 29.02
N GLY A 196 -6.34 -4.91 29.15
CA GLY A 196 -6.64 -3.48 29.04
C GLY A 196 -7.09 -2.96 27.67
N ARG A 197 -7.27 -3.83 26.66
CA ARG A 197 -7.83 -3.45 25.33
C ARG A 197 -9.30 -3.86 25.13
N GLU A 198 -10.10 -3.81 26.18
CA GLU A 198 -11.54 -4.12 26.11
C GLU A 198 -12.32 -2.96 25.48
N ASN A 199 -12.49 -3.01 24.16
CA ASN A 199 -13.40 -2.13 23.44
C ASN A 199 -14.33 -2.97 22.55
N ASP A 200 -15.64 -2.85 22.77
CA ASP A 200 -16.71 -3.50 21.98
C ASP A 200 -16.90 -2.92 20.57
N SER A 201 -15.97 -2.09 20.11
CA SER A 201 -16.04 -1.47 18.79
C SER A 201 -15.49 -2.39 17.70
N LEU A 202 -15.95 -2.17 16.46
CA LEU A 202 -15.47 -2.92 15.30
C LEU A 202 -13.98 -2.70 15.04
N LEU A 203 -13.47 -1.46 15.26
CA LEU A 203 -12.04 -1.19 15.21
C LEU A 203 -11.30 -1.92 16.34
N GLY A 204 -11.84 -1.90 17.56
CA GLY A 204 -11.29 -2.61 18.71
C GLY A 204 -11.14 -4.10 18.45
N PHE A 205 -12.15 -4.73 17.86
CA PHE A 205 -12.09 -6.14 17.43
C PHE A 205 -10.91 -6.41 16.48
N PHE A 206 -10.76 -5.61 15.42
CA PHE A 206 -9.68 -5.82 14.45
C PHE A 206 -8.30 -5.49 15.00
N VAL A 207 -8.18 -4.45 15.84
CA VAL A 207 -6.93 -4.12 16.54
C VAL A 207 -6.52 -5.27 17.45
N ARG A 208 -7.46 -5.84 18.21
CA ARG A 208 -7.20 -7.03 19.04
C ARG A 208 -6.77 -8.22 18.19
N LEU A 209 -7.46 -8.49 17.08
CA LEU A 209 -7.09 -9.57 16.17
C LEU A 209 -5.66 -9.38 15.61
N GLY A 210 -5.31 -8.16 15.21
CA GLY A 210 -3.97 -7.80 14.77
C GLY A 210 -2.92 -8.00 15.86
N SER A 211 -3.18 -7.50 17.08
CA SER A 211 -2.28 -7.69 18.23
C SER A 211 -2.10 -9.16 18.59
N THR A 212 -3.17 -9.97 18.59
CA THR A 212 -3.10 -11.41 18.82
C THR A 212 -2.24 -12.09 17.77
N ALA A 213 -2.37 -11.72 16.50
CA ALA A 213 -1.55 -12.26 15.43
C ALA A 213 -0.08 -11.87 15.60
N GLU A 214 0.22 -10.61 15.96
CA GLU A 214 1.58 -10.12 16.21
C GLU A 214 2.25 -10.83 17.40
N ILE A 215 1.55 -10.92 18.55
CA ILE A 215 2.06 -11.62 19.73
C ILE A 215 2.28 -13.10 19.42
N THR A 216 1.33 -13.74 18.74
CA THR A 216 1.47 -15.14 18.32
C THR A 216 2.67 -15.33 17.39
N GLN A 217 2.86 -14.43 16.43
CA GLN A 217 4.01 -14.46 15.54
C GLN A 217 5.33 -14.40 16.31
N ILE A 218 5.45 -13.44 17.24
CA ILE A 218 6.66 -13.24 18.06
C ILE A 218 6.90 -14.46 18.96
N TRP A 219 5.86 -14.93 19.65
CA TRP A 219 5.92 -16.11 20.52
C TRP A 219 6.38 -17.35 19.74
N VAL A 220 5.80 -17.59 18.56
CA VAL A 220 6.17 -18.71 17.69
C VAL A 220 7.62 -18.59 17.24
N MET A 221 8.06 -17.41 16.79
CA MET A 221 9.44 -17.19 16.34
C MET A 221 10.45 -17.40 17.47
N GLN A 222 10.18 -16.88 18.68
CA GLN A 222 11.10 -17.01 19.82
C GLN A 222 11.17 -18.45 20.36
N ASN A 223 10.03 -19.12 20.52
CA ASN A 223 9.98 -20.50 21.01
C ASN A 223 10.55 -21.49 19.99
N ALA A 224 10.44 -21.22 18.70
CA ALA A 224 11.10 -21.98 17.65
C ALA A 224 12.62 -21.88 17.72
N VAL A 225 13.16 -20.67 17.94
CA VAL A 225 14.62 -20.44 18.02
C VAL A 225 15.21 -21.09 19.27
N GLN A 226 14.52 -21.00 20.41
CA GLN A 226 15.00 -21.60 21.66
C GLN A 226 15.02 -23.13 21.65
N ASN A 227 14.02 -23.76 21.03
CA ASN A 227 13.97 -25.21 20.92
C ASN A 227 14.87 -25.77 19.79
N LEU A 228 15.69 -24.91 19.15
CA LEU A 228 16.82 -25.19 18.23
C LEU A 228 16.59 -26.17 17.06
N GLN A 229 15.38 -26.68 16.87
CA GLN A 229 15.03 -27.47 15.69
C GLN A 229 14.37 -26.53 14.69
N VAL A 230 15.17 -25.97 13.77
CA VAL A 230 14.70 -25.20 12.60
C VAL A 230 13.70 -26.00 11.74
N THR A 231 13.72 -27.33 11.89
CA THR A 231 12.74 -28.28 11.34
C THR A 231 11.36 -28.23 11.99
N ASN A 232 11.17 -27.49 13.09
CA ASN A 232 9.87 -27.37 13.74
C ASN A 232 8.90 -26.61 12.82
N PRO A 233 7.76 -27.20 12.41
CA PRO A 233 6.79 -26.54 11.54
C PRO A 233 6.22 -25.25 12.15
N ALA A 234 6.25 -25.10 13.47
CA ALA A 234 5.89 -23.85 14.13
C ALA A 234 6.82 -22.71 13.72
N ALA A 235 8.14 -22.95 13.63
CA ALA A 235 9.11 -21.93 13.18
C ALA A 235 8.74 -21.38 11.80
N LEU A 236 8.39 -22.27 10.87
CA LEU A 236 7.96 -21.91 9.52
C LEU A 236 6.70 -21.06 9.56
N LEU A 237 5.74 -21.39 10.43
CA LEU A 237 4.50 -20.62 10.58
C LEU A 237 4.78 -19.17 11.04
N GLY A 238 5.69 -18.98 12.00
CA GLY A 238 6.09 -17.65 12.46
C GLY A 238 6.72 -16.81 11.32
N TRP A 239 7.62 -17.40 10.54
CA TRP A 239 8.21 -16.74 9.36
C TRP A 239 7.19 -16.44 8.27
N VAL A 240 6.31 -17.38 7.96
CA VAL A 240 5.24 -17.18 6.98
C VAL A 240 4.32 -16.06 7.42
N LEU A 241 3.94 -16.02 8.71
CA LEU A 241 3.08 -14.97 9.25
C LEU A 241 3.78 -13.61 9.19
N LEU A 242 5.05 -13.50 9.61
CA LEU A 242 5.85 -12.28 9.48
C LEU A 242 5.88 -11.80 8.02
N LEU A 243 6.28 -12.68 7.09
CA LEU A 243 6.40 -12.32 5.68
C LEU A 243 5.04 -11.94 5.08
N LEU A 244 3.97 -12.64 5.45
CA LEU A 244 2.62 -12.37 4.96
C LEU A 244 2.12 -11.01 5.45
N THR A 245 2.27 -10.71 6.74
CA THR A 245 1.85 -9.45 7.34
C THR A 245 2.63 -8.27 6.77
N GLN A 246 3.97 -8.35 6.75
CA GLN A 246 4.82 -7.30 6.20
C GLN A 246 4.60 -7.10 4.69
N SER A 247 4.38 -8.20 3.95
CA SER A 247 4.04 -8.12 2.52
C SER A 247 2.68 -7.49 2.27
N ALA A 248 1.66 -7.89 3.02
CA ALA A 248 0.31 -7.35 2.88
C ALA A 248 0.30 -5.85 3.21
N PHE A 249 0.94 -5.45 4.31
CA PHE A 249 1.06 -4.06 4.73
C PHE A 249 1.80 -3.22 3.69
N ALA A 250 3.01 -3.62 3.28
CA ALA A 250 3.79 -2.90 2.29
C ALA A 250 3.06 -2.79 0.94
N TRP A 251 2.40 -3.87 0.52
CA TRP A 251 1.63 -3.91 -0.73
C TRP A 251 0.41 -2.99 -0.68
N ALA A 252 -0.32 -2.98 0.44
CA ALA A 252 -1.45 -2.08 0.67
C ALA A 252 -0.99 -0.62 0.66
N TYR A 253 0.10 -0.30 1.36
CA TYR A 253 0.69 1.03 1.43
C TYR A 253 1.11 1.55 0.05
N VAL A 254 1.88 0.76 -0.71
CA VAL A 254 2.29 1.15 -2.08
C VAL A 254 1.08 1.32 -2.99
N ARG A 255 0.06 0.46 -2.89
CA ARG A 255 -1.18 0.60 -3.67
C ARG A 255 -1.95 1.87 -3.32
N LEU A 256 -2.03 2.22 -2.05
CA LEU A 256 -2.67 3.44 -1.59
C LEU A 256 -1.98 4.68 -2.21
N LEU A 257 -0.65 4.74 -2.14
CA LEU A 257 0.12 5.85 -2.71
C LEU A 257 -0.03 5.95 -4.23
N VAL A 258 -0.04 4.81 -4.92
CA VAL A 258 -0.29 4.77 -6.38
C VAL A 258 -1.72 5.21 -6.70
N GLY A 259 -2.71 4.81 -5.91
CA GLY A 259 -4.11 5.22 -6.04
C GLY A 259 -4.31 6.72 -5.87
N ALA A 260 -3.68 7.32 -4.86
CA ALA A 260 -3.72 8.76 -4.64
C ALA A 260 -3.14 9.55 -5.83
N ASP A 261 -2.07 9.04 -6.45
CA ASP A 261 -1.50 9.65 -7.66
C ASP A 261 -2.37 9.48 -8.92
N VAL A 262 -3.21 8.43 -8.99
CA VAL A 262 -4.20 8.26 -10.06
C VAL A 262 -5.27 9.34 -9.94
N LEU A 263 -5.87 9.47 -8.76
CA LEU A 263 -6.99 10.37 -8.51
C LEU A 263 -6.64 11.83 -8.85
N ARG A 264 -5.44 12.28 -8.48
CA ARG A 264 -4.96 13.63 -8.82
C ARG A 264 -4.84 13.87 -10.33
N ARG A 265 -4.52 12.84 -11.11
CA ARG A 265 -4.33 12.99 -12.56
C ARG A 265 -5.64 13.09 -13.31
N GLU A 266 -6.63 12.33 -12.88
CA GLU A 266 -7.98 12.40 -13.44
C GLU A 266 -8.55 13.79 -13.19
N GLY A 267 -8.48 14.31 -11.95
CA GLY A 267 -8.92 15.68 -11.67
C GLY A 267 -8.23 16.77 -12.51
N ARG A 268 -6.93 16.62 -12.82
CA ARG A 268 -6.22 17.60 -13.67
C ARG A 268 -6.57 17.51 -15.15
N HIS A 269 -7.14 16.40 -15.62
CA HIS A 269 -7.59 16.28 -17.01
C HIS A 269 -8.96 16.95 -17.18
N ASP A 270 -9.85 16.73 -16.20
CA ASP A 270 -11.19 17.29 -16.18
C ASP A 270 -11.17 18.82 -16.11
N ASP A 271 -10.28 19.43 -15.31
CA ASP A 271 -10.13 20.89 -15.23
C ASP A 271 -9.71 21.52 -16.57
N VAL A 272 -8.81 20.87 -17.32
CA VAL A 272 -8.30 21.40 -18.61
C VAL A 272 -9.36 21.30 -19.71
N ASP A 273 -10.19 20.26 -19.67
CA ASP A 273 -11.29 20.09 -20.63
C ASP A 273 -12.48 21.03 -20.31
N ALA A 274 -12.69 21.36 -19.02
CA ALA A 274 -13.66 22.37 -18.59
C ALA A 274 -13.26 23.80 -19.02
N GLU A 275 -11.97 24.17 -18.88
CA GLU A 275 -11.47 25.47 -19.36
C GLU A 275 -11.59 25.62 -20.89
N ARG A 276 -11.40 24.53 -21.64
CA ARG A 276 -11.51 24.54 -23.11
C ARG A 276 -12.95 24.62 -23.62
N SER A 277 -13.89 24.05 -22.89
CA SER A 277 -15.31 24.08 -23.26
C SER A 277 -15.97 25.41 -22.88
N GLY A 278 -15.59 26.02 -21.74
CA GLY A 278 -16.07 27.34 -21.34
C GLY A 278 -15.57 28.51 -22.22
N GLY A 279 -14.44 28.35 -22.93
CA GLY A 279 -13.89 29.37 -23.83
C GLY A 279 -14.55 29.47 -25.21
N HIS A 280 -15.46 28.55 -25.57
CA HIS A 280 -16.14 28.56 -26.88
C HIS A 280 -17.57 29.12 -26.86
N GLU A 281 -18.15 29.39 -25.69
CA GLU A 281 -19.49 29.98 -25.59
C GLU A 281 -19.48 31.52 -25.46
N SER A 282 -18.32 32.16 -25.48
CA SER A 282 -18.18 33.62 -25.28
C SER A 282 -17.66 34.41 -26.49
N SER A 283 -17.81 33.89 -27.72
CA SER A 283 -17.45 34.61 -28.96
C SER A 283 -18.61 34.70 -29.93
#